data_AF-A0A061GLU6-F1
#
_entry.id   AF-A0A061GLU6-F1
#
_cell.length_a   1.000
_cell.length_b   1.000
_cell.length_c   1.000
_cell.angle_alpha   90.00
_cell.angle_beta   90.00
_cell.angle_gamma   90.00
#
_symmetry.space_group_name_H-M   'P 1'
#
loop_
_entity.id
_entity.type
_entity.pdbx_description
1 polymer ?
#
loop_
_entity_poly.entity_id
_entity_poly.type
_entity_poly.pdbx_seq_one_letter_code
_entity_poly.pdbx_strand_id
1 'polypeptide(L)'
;MRPKIYLFGDSITEESFRDGGWGASLANLFSRTVDVVLRGYSGYNSRYAAFQQVPVDEYKQNLHSIVSSLKKRWPKALILLITPPPIDEDERLRHPYAENPSGLPERTNEAACAFAKAVLKLLGNVESLW
;
A
#
# COMPACT_ATOMS: atom_id res chain seq x y z
N MET A 1 13.32 -19.56 16.04
CA MET A 1 12.16 -18.97 15.34
C MET A 1 12.68 -18.24 14.12
N ARG A 2 12.12 -18.43 12.92
CA ARG A 2 12.59 -17.75 11.70
C ARG A 2 12.20 -16.25 11.74
N PRO A 3 13.00 -15.35 11.13
CA PRO A 3 12.57 -13.98 10.89
C PRO A 3 11.27 -13.95 10.07
N LYS A 4 10.54 -12.84 10.14
CA LYS A 4 9.26 -12.67 9.43
C LYS A 4 9.25 -11.40 8.61
N ILE A 5 8.72 -11.49 7.40
CA ILE A 5 8.33 -10.34 6.58
C ILE A 5 6.81 -10.29 6.60
N TYR A 6 6.25 -9.20 7.08
CA TYR A 6 4.80 -8.97 7.04
C TYR A 6 4.46 -8.03 5.88
N LEU A 7 3.59 -8.49 4.98
CA LEU A 7 3.12 -7.71 3.85
C LEU A 7 1.76 -7.10 4.19
N PHE A 8 1.76 -5.83 4.60
CA PHE A 8 0.56 -5.07 4.93
C PHE A 8 0.14 -4.20 3.75
N GLY A 9 -1.13 -4.24 3.36
CA GLY A 9 -1.64 -3.39 2.29
C GLY A 9 -3.09 -3.65 1.92
N ASP A 10 -3.45 -3.24 0.71
CA ASP A 10 -4.79 -3.31 0.13
C ASP A 10 -4.99 -4.57 -0.73
N SER A 11 -5.92 -4.51 -1.69
CA SER A 11 -6.18 -5.59 -2.64
C SER A 11 -4.95 -6.02 -3.44
N ILE A 12 -4.04 -5.11 -3.81
CA ILE A 12 -2.82 -5.47 -4.55
C ILE A 12 -1.91 -6.35 -3.69
N THR A 13 -1.86 -6.06 -2.39
CA THR A 13 -1.11 -6.89 -1.44
C THR A 13 -1.84 -8.20 -1.18
N GLU A 14 -3.16 -8.19 -1.02
CA GLU A 14 -3.97 -9.40 -0.83
C GLU A 14 -3.83 -10.38 -2.00
N GLU A 15 -3.95 -9.86 -3.21
CA GLU A 15 -3.88 -10.65 -4.44
C GLU A 15 -2.44 -11.07 -4.80
N SER A 16 -1.43 -10.57 -4.11
CA SER A 16 -0.01 -10.89 -4.36
C SER A 16 0.34 -12.38 -4.14
N PHE A 17 -0.52 -13.14 -3.47
CA PHE A 17 -0.37 -14.59 -3.25
C PHE A 17 -1.15 -15.44 -4.27
N ARG A 18 -1.86 -14.84 -5.22
CA ARG A 18 -2.44 -15.58 -6.35
C ARG A 18 -1.36 -16.21 -7.21
N ASP A 19 -1.75 -17.13 -8.08
CA ASP A 19 -0.85 -17.82 -8.99
C ASP A 19 -0.03 -16.81 -9.83
N GLY A 20 1.30 -16.92 -9.76
CA GLY A 20 2.23 -15.99 -10.42
C GLY A 20 2.41 -14.64 -9.70
N GLY A 21 1.78 -14.43 -8.55
CA GLY A 21 1.87 -13.21 -7.77
C GLY A 21 3.25 -12.97 -7.14
N TRP A 22 3.59 -11.71 -6.93
CA TRP A 22 4.90 -11.31 -6.39
C TRP A 22 5.10 -11.74 -4.93
N GLY A 23 4.03 -11.78 -4.12
CA GLY A 23 4.07 -12.19 -2.72
C GLY A 23 4.33 -13.69 -2.57
N ALA A 24 3.68 -14.51 -3.42
CA ALA A 24 3.98 -15.94 -3.53
C ALA A 24 5.42 -16.18 -4.01
N SER A 25 5.88 -15.42 -4.99
CA SER A 25 7.27 -15.50 -5.49
C SER A 25 8.28 -15.16 -4.40
N LEU A 26 8.02 -14.12 -3.60
CA LEU A 26 8.83 -13.72 -2.45
C LEU A 26 8.88 -14.83 -1.39
N ALA A 27 7.73 -15.43 -1.07
CA ALA A 27 7.63 -16.54 -0.12
C ALA A 27 8.42 -17.77 -0.60
N ASN A 28 8.35 -18.07 -1.90
CA ASN A 28 9.13 -19.17 -2.49
C ASN A 28 10.64 -18.91 -2.39
N LEU A 29 11.09 -17.70 -2.75
CA LEU A 29 12.49 -17.30 -2.69
C LEU A 29 13.09 -17.43 -1.28
N PHE A 30 12.31 -17.10 -0.24
CA PHE A 30 12.74 -17.15 1.15
C PHE A 30 12.23 -18.37 1.93
N SER A 31 11.67 -19.37 1.26
CA SER A 31 10.96 -20.53 1.87
C SER A 31 11.74 -21.27 2.97
N ARG A 32 13.08 -21.22 2.93
CA ARG A 32 13.96 -21.88 3.89
C ARG A 32 14.56 -20.94 4.94
N THR A 33 14.38 -19.63 4.81
CA THR A 33 15.09 -18.62 5.60
C THR A 33 14.17 -17.66 6.36
N VAL A 34 13.02 -17.27 5.79
CA VAL A 34 12.12 -16.25 6.36
C VAL A 34 10.66 -16.65 6.13
N ASP A 35 9.80 -16.42 7.12
CA ASP A 35 8.36 -16.59 6.93
C ASP A 35 7.77 -15.30 6.33
N VAL A 36 7.16 -15.39 5.15
CA VAL A 36 6.42 -14.27 4.53
C VAL A 36 4.95 -14.38 4.91
N VAL A 37 4.43 -13.36 5.58
CA VAL A 37 3.08 -13.34 6.15
C VAL A 37 2.23 -12.28 5.47
N LEU A 38 1.17 -12.71 4.79
CA LEU A 38 0.22 -11.83 4.13
C LEU A 38 -0.75 -11.17 5.12
N ARG A 39 -0.92 -9.85 5.00
CA ARG A 39 -1.91 -9.01 5.69
C ARG A 39 -2.47 -7.95 4.72
N GLY A 40 -2.96 -8.41 3.56
CA GLY A 40 -3.74 -7.60 2.63
C GLY A 40 -5.19 -7.48 3.10
N TYR A 41 -5.80 -6.33 2.85
CA TYR A 41 -7.16 -6.00 3.26
C TYR A 41 -7.95 -5.41 2.09
N SER A 42 -8.29 -6.26 1.11
CA SER A 42 -9.15 -5.87 -0.01
C SER A 42 -10.52 -5.41 0.47
N GLY A 43 -11.10 -4.39 -0.16
CA GLY A 43 -12.42 -3.87 0.18
C GLY A 43 -12.53 -3.12 1.52
N TYR A 44 -11.43 -2.95 2.28
CA TYR A 44 -11.37 -2.07 3.45
C TYR A 44 -11.21 -0.58 3.06
N ASN A 45 -11.99 -0.16 2.08
CA ASN A 45 -12.27 1.22 1.77
C ASN A 45 -13.66 1.57 2.33
N SER A 46 -13.86 2.82 2.76
CA SER A 46 -15.17 3.29 3.20
C SER A 46 -16.17 3.05 2.06
N ARG A 47 -17.18 2.20 2.27
CA ARG A 47 -18.24 1.79 1.33
C ARG A 47 -18.96 2.93 0.57
N TYR A 48 -18.68 4.19 0.90
CA TYR A 48 -19.29 5.40 0.36
C TYR A 48 -18.37 6.22 -0.56
N ALA A 49 -17.11 5.82 -0.76
CA ALA A 49 -16.16 6.59 -1.56
C ALA A 49 -16.13 6.10 -3.01
N ALA A 50 -17.13 6.47 -3.81
CA ALA A 50 -17.03 6.44 -5.28
C ALA A 50 -15.82 7.27 -5.78
N PHE A 51 -15.29 8.15 -4.92
CA PHE A 51 -14.02 8.84 -5.06
C PHE A 51 -13.12 8.46 -3.87
N GLN A 52 -12.40 7.33 -3.91
CA GLN A 52 -11.45 6.99 -2.83
C GLN A 52 -10.27 7.98 -2.86
N GLN A 53 -10.39 9.06 -2.09
CA GLN A 53 -9.22 9.82 -1.69
C GLN A 53 -9.42 10.19 -0.23
N VAL A 54 -8.82 9.40 0.66
CA VAL A 54 -8.40 9.93 1.96
C VAL A 54 -7.57 11.19 1.64
N PRO A 55 -7.90 12.37 2.19
CA PRO A 55 -7.12 13.57 1.94
C PRO A 55 -5.64 13.31 2.17
N VAL A 56 -4.78 13.83 1.29
CA VAL A 56 -3.33 13.51 1.31
C VAL A 56 -2.70 13.81 2.67
N ASP A 57 -3.18 14.82 3.39
CA ASP A 57 -2.67 15.14 4.73
C ASP A 57 -3.15 14.17 5.80
N GLU A 58 -4.39 13.67 5.72
CA GLU A 58 -4.88 12.60 6.58
C GLU A 58 -4.10 11.30 6.33
N TYR A 59 -3.85 10.97 5.05
CA TYR A 59 -3.01 9.82 4.68
C TYR A 59 -1.61 9.91 5.31
N LYS A 60 -0.96 11.08 5.27
CA LYS A 60 0.35 11.29 5.92
C LYS A 60 0.28 11.03 7.42
N GLN A 61 -0.74 11.55 8.09
CA GLN A 61 -0.91 11.40 9.55
C GLN A 61 -1.19 9.93 9.93
N ASN A 62 -2.02 9.25 9.15
CA ASN A 62 -2.32 7.82 9.33
C ASN A 62 -1.05 6.98 9.15
N LEU A 63 -0.29 7.24 8.08
CA LEU A 63 0.95 6.53 7.81
C LEU A 63 2.00 6.76 8.90
N HIS A 64 2.16 8.01 9.35
CA HIS A 64 3.03 8.34 10.48
C HIS A 64 2.61 7.60 11.76
N SER A 65 1.32 7.55 12.07
CA SER A 65 0.78 6.85 13.24
C SER A 65 1.02 5.34 13.20
N ILE A 66 0.86 4.72 12.02
CA ILE A 66 1.13 3.29 11.81
C ILE A 66 2.61 3.01 12.02
N VAL A 67 3.49 3.73 11.31
CA VAL A 67 4.95 3.55 11.40
C VAL A 67 5.45 3.77 12.83
N SER A 68 4.98 4.83 13.49
CA SER A 68 5.34 5.15 14.88
C SER A 68 4.91 4.03 15.83
N SER A 69 3.70 3.51 15.68
CA SER A 69 3.18 2.41 16.50
C SER A 69 3.99 1.13 16.32
N LEU A 70 4.32 0.80 15.06
CA LEU A 70 5.15 -0.36 14.72
C LEU A 70 6.56 -0.24 15.29
N LYS A 71 7.21 0.92 15.13
CA LYS A 71 8.54 1.17 15.68
C LYS A 71 8.56 1.17 17.21
N LYS A 72 7.55 1.76 17.85
CA LYS A 72 7.42 1.74 19.30
C LYS A 72 7.32 0.31 19.84
N ARG A 73 6.54 -0.54 19.16
CA ARG A 73 6.36 -1.94 19.57
C ARG A 73 7.54 -2.82 19.20
N TRP A 74 8.14 -2.60 18.04
CA TRP A 74 9.26 -3.38 17.49
C TRP A 74 10.38 -2.44 17.01
N PRO A 75 11.21 -1.92 17.93
CA PRO A 75 12.24 -0.91 17.59
C PRO A 75 13.23 -1.38 16.50
N LYS A 76 13.55 -2.68 16.50
CA LYS A 76 14.47 -3.32 15.55
C LYS A 76 13.83 -3.74 14.22
N ALA A 77 12.51 -3.58 14.05
CA ALA A 77 11.86 -3.94 12.80
C ALA A 77 12.32 -3.00 11.68
N LEU A 78 12.74 -3.57 10.55
CA LEU A 78 12.92 -2.82 9.32
C LEU A 78 11.53 -2.55 8.73
N ILE A 79 11.24 -1.30 8.40
CA ILE A 79 9.97 -0.90 7.79
C ILE A 79 10.30 -0.39 6.40
N LEU A 80 9.76 -1.06 5.39
CA LEU A 80 9.82 -0.66 4.00
C LEU A 80 8.44 -0.15 3.60
N LEU A 81 8.37 1.08 3.11
CA LEU A 81 7.15 1.64 2.53
C LEU A 81 7.24 1.53 1.01
N ILE A 82 6.17 1.02 0.39
CA ILE A 82 6.04 0.92 -1.07
C ILE A 82 5.00 1.95 -1.49
N THR A 83 5.37 2.83 -2.43
CA THR A 83 4.43 3.82 -2.98
C THR A 83 3.35 3.15 -3.82
N PRO A 84 2.16 3.74 -3.95
CA PRO A 84 1.14 3.22 -4.86
C PRO A 84 1.71 3.06 -6.28
N PRO A 85 1.32 2.02 -7.02
CA PRO A 85 1.73 1.87 -8.41
C PRO A 85 1.11 2.97 -9.28
N PRO A 86 1.67 3.24 -10.47
CA PRO A 86 1.06 4.13 -11.44
C PRO A 86 -0.34 3.63 -11.82
N ILE A 87 -1.22 4.57 -12.13
CA ILE A 87 -2.59 4.27 -12.59
C ILE A 87 -2.62 4.39 -14.12
N ASP A 88 -3.05 3.32 -14.77
CA ASP A 88 -3.48 3.38 -16.17
C ASP A 88 -4.91 3.94 -16.20
N GLU A 89 -5.04 5.23 -16.49
CA GLU A 89 -6.31 5.95 -16.48
C GLU A 89 -7.22 5.51 -17.64
N ASP A 90 -6.65 5.23 -18.81
CA ASP A 90 -7.40 4.80 -19.99
C ASP A 90 -8.04 3.43 -19.76
N GLU A 91 -7.28 2.48 -19.21
CA GLU A 91 -7.80 1.16 -18.88
C GLU A 91 -8.84 1.24 -17.75
N ARG A 92 -8.63 2.12 -16.77
CA ARG A 92 -9.58 2.30 -15.66
C ARG A 92 -10.91 2.92 -16.12
N LEU A 93 -10.89 3.80 -17.11
CA LEU A 93 -12.09 4.36 -17.72
C LEU A 93 -12.90 3.29 -18.48
N ARG A 94 -12.22 2.35 -19.15
CA ARG A 94 -12.87 1.21 -19.83
C ARG A 94 -13.41 0.17 -18.86
N HIS A 95 -12.73 -0.02 -17.74
CA HIS A 95 -13.03 -1.05 -16.74
C HIS A 95 -13.10 -0.46 -15.32
N PRO A 96 -14.12 0.37 -15.01
CA PRO A 96 -14.26 0.98 -13.70
C PRO A 96 -14.67 -0.06 -12.65
N TYR A 97 -14.27 0.14 -11.39
CA TYR A 97 -14.64 -0.75 -10.28
C TYR A 97 -16.14 -0.71 -9.93
N ALA A 98 -16.83 0.38 -10.28
CA ALA A 98 -18.24 0.60 -10.04
C ALA A 98 -18.87 1.36 -11.22
N GLU A 99 -20.20 1.50 -11.22
CA GLU A 99 -20.88 2.33 -12.20
C GLU A 99 -20.29 3.75 -12.23
N ASN A 100 -19.89 4.19 -13.42
CA ASN A 100 -19.22 5.48 -13.63
C ASN A 100 -20.05 6.41 -14.54
N PRO A 101 -21.18 6.98 -14.05
CA PRO A 101 -22.03 7.83 -14.86
C PRO A 101 -21.39 9.17 -15.24
N SER A 102 -20.34 9.61 -14.53
CA SER A 102 -19.63 10.86 -14.85
C SER A 102 -18.63 10.70 -15.99
N GLY A 103 -18.22 9.46 -16.32
CA GLY A 103 -17.18 9.20 -17.30
C GLY A 103 -15.80 9.75 -16.92
N LEU A 104 -15.62 10.13 -15.65
CA LEU A 104 -14.35 10.64 -15.13
C LEU A 104 -13.53 9.50 -14.53
N PRO A 105 -12.19 9.57 -14.57
CA PRO A 105 -11.36 8.54 -13.97
C PRO A 105 -11.54 8.53 -12.44
N GLU A 106 -11.94 7.38 -11.89
CA GLU A 106 -12.11 7.20 -10.44
C GLU A 106 -10.77 7.26 -9.68
N ARG A 107 -9.65 7.04 -10.38
CA ARG A 107 -8.27 7.11 -9.90
C ARG A 107 -7.45 7.80 -10.97
N THR A 108 -6.56 8.70 -10.56
CA THR A 108 -5.63 9.38 -11.47
C THR A 108 -4.19 9.12 -11.06
N ASN A 109 -3.30 9.14 -12.04
CA ASN A 109 -1.88 9.02 -11.84
C ASN A 109 -1.32 10.27 -11.12
N GLU A 110 -1.92 11.44 -11.33
CA GLU A 110 -1.61 12.65 -10.57
C GLU A 110 -1.88 12.47 -9.07
N ALA A 111 -3.03 11.89 -8.71
CA ALA A 111 -3.35 11.60 -7.32
C ALA A 111 -2.39 10.56 -6.73
N ALA A 112 -2.13 9.46 -7.46
CA ALA A 112 -1.14 8.45 -7.04
C ALA A 112 0.24 9.08 -6.80
N CYS A 113 0.66 10.01 -7.65
CA CYS A 113 1.88 10.79 -7.49
C CYS A 113 1.87 11.66 -6.21
N ALA A 114 0.74 12.28 -5.85
CA ALA A 114 0.61 13.02 -4.60
C ALA A 114 0.82 12.14 -3.36
N PHE A 115 0.25 10.92 -3.36
CA PHE A 115 0.50 9.94 -2.30
C PHE A 115 1.95 9.46 -2.27
N ALA A 116 2.56 9.19 -3.44
CA ALA A 116 3.97 8.82 -3.52
C ALA A 116 4.89 9.90 -2.95
N LYS A 117 4.66 11.18 -3.30
CA LYS A 117 5.37 12.33 -2.74
C LYS A 117 5.19 12.45 -1.23
N ALA A 118 4.00 12.13 -0.71
CA ALA A 118 3.72 12.13 0.72
C ALA A 118 4.55 11.08 1.46
N VAL A 119 4.66 9.86 0.92
CA VAL A 119 5.53 8.80 1.46
C VAL A 119 6.99 9.23 1.47
N LEU A 120 7.49 9.77 0.35
CA LEU A 120 8.88 10.22 0.24
C LEU A 120 9.19 11.35 1.23
N LYS A 121 8.27 12.31 1.40
CA LYS A 121 8.44 13.40 2.39
C LYS A 121 8.46 12.88 3.82
N LEU A 122 7.63 11.88 4.13
CA LEU A 122 7.66 11.21 5.44
C LEU A 122 9.04 10.59 5.67
N LEU A 123 9.56 9.83 4.70
CA LEU A 123 10.87 9.18 4.81
C LEU A 123 12.03 10.17 4.89
N GLY A 124 12.01 11.26 4.12
CA GLY A 124 13.05 12.29 4.17
C GLY A 124 13.10 13.05 5.50
N ASN A 125 11.98 13.15 6.22
CA ASN A 125 11.96 13.71 7.58
C ASN A 125 12.43 12.69 8.65
N VAL A 126 12.38 11.39 8.34
CA VAL A 126 12.75 10.28 9.24
C VAL A 126 14.27 10.01 9.20
N GLU A 127 15.04 10.60 8.28
CA GLU A 127 16.52 10.60 8.35
C GLU A 127 17.07 11.27 9.62
N SER A 128 16.24 12.03 10.35
CA SER A 128 16.59 12.59 11.67
C SER A 128 16.44 11.61 12.86
N LEU A 129 16.03 10.36 12.61
CA LEU A 129 15.68 9.37 13.64
C LEU A 129 16.34 7.99 13.45
N TRP A 130 17.38 7.89 12.63
CA TRP A 130 18.27 6.71 12.56
C TRP A 130 19.64 7.02 13.13
#